data_AF-A0A7K3H5T6-F1
#
_entry.id   AF-A0A7K3H5T6-F1
#
_cell.length_a   1.000
_cell.length_b   1.000
_cell.length_c   1.000
_cell.angle_alpha   90.00
_cell.angle_beta   90.00
_cell.angle_gamma   90.00
#
_symmetry.space_group_name_H-M   'P 1'
#
loop_
_entity.id
_entity.type
_entity.pdbx_description
1 polymer ?
#
loop_
_entity_poly.entity_id
_entity_poly.type
_entity_poly.pdbx_seq_one_letter_code
_entity_poly.pdbx_strand_id
1 'polypeptide(L)'
;CQQALALIGPEAEPALREVLDDRHLGGLARVWLAEHGARGVPEPSEEMVFWLTVDTLAAQLGADGDSAELEELVLGLVGRHGAFFDTAWRVDHPATGEVLEAMGRLHPDRAVAKAARQAAYKARSRGR
;
A
#
# COMPACT_ATOMS: atom_id res chain seq x y z
N CYS A 1 -8.75 -1.84 -5.44
CA CYS A 1 -8.69 -2.31 -6.85
C CYS A 1 -7.91 -3.62 -7.05
N GLN A 2 -6.89 -3.91 -6.24
CA GLN A 2 -6.07 -5.13 -6.37
C GLN A 2 -6.86 -6.45 -6.40
N GLN A 3 -7.85 -6.64 -5.52
CA GLN A 3 -8.66 -7.86 -5.47
C GLN A 3 -9.43 -8.13 -6.78
N ALA A 4 -9.83 -7.07 -7.50
CA ALA A 4 -10.51 -7.22 -8.77
C ALA A 4 -9.58 -7.66 -9.90
N LEU A 5 -8.29 -7.25 -9.86
CA LEU A 5 -7.29 -7.66 -10.86
C LEU A 5 -6.95 -9.15 -10.76
N ALA A 6 -7.09 -9.76 -9.58
CA ALA A 6 -6.92 -11.21 -9.40
C ALA A 6 -7.93 -12.06 -10.18
N LEU A 7 -9.00 -11.45 -10.70
CA LEU A 7 -10.06 -12.12 -11.46
C LEU A 7 -9.90 -11.96 -12.98
N ILE A 8 -8.85 -11.28 -13.45
CA ILE A 8 -8.66 -10.94 -14.86
C ILE A 8 -7.59 -11.84 -15.48
N GLY A 9 -7.88 -12.38 -16.68
CA GLY A 9 -7.00 -13.28 -17.42
C GLY A 9 -5.92 -12.56 -18.26
N PRO A 10 -5.03 -13.34 -18.91
CA PRO A 10 -3.86 -12.84 -19.64
C PRO A 10 -4.18 -11.81 -20.74
N GLU A 11 -5.41 -11.81 -21.25
CA GLU A 11 -5.92 -10.84 -22.22
C GLU A 11 -5.84 -9.37 -21.76
N ALA A 12 -5.67 -9.12 -20.45
CA ALA A 12 -5.52 -7.78 -19.91
C ALA A 12 -4.11 -7.19 -20.04
N GLU A 13 -3.09 -7.99 -20.40
CA GLU A 13 -1.71 -7.52 -20.48
C GLU A 13 -1.54 -6.22 -21.31
N PRO A 14 -2.14 -6.07 -22.52
CA PRO A 14 -1.99 -4.84 -23.29
C PRO A 14 -2.52 -3.60 -22.56
N ALA A 15 -3.71 -3.69 -21.98
CA ALA A 15 -4.34 -2.59 -21.24
C ALA A 15 -3.55 -2.23 -19.97
N LEU A 16 -2.98 -3.23 -19.28
CA LEU A 16 -2.17 -3.00 -18.09
C LEU A 16 -0.83 -2.35 -18.44
N ARG A 17 -0.26 -2.66 -19.62
CA ARG A 17 0.95 -1.98 -20.11
C ARG A 17 0.69 -0.51 -20.44
N GLU A 18 -0.49 -0.15 -20.93
CA GLU A 18 -0.85 1.23 -21.25
C GLU A 18 -0.90 2.15 -20.02
N VAL A 19 -1.16 1.59 -18.83
CA VAL A 19 -1.30 2.36 -17.58
C VAL A 19 -0.05 2.31 -16.70
N LEU A 20 1.09 1.80 -17.19
CA LEU A 20 2.32 1.71 -16.40
C LEU A 20 2.83 3.06 -15.89
N ASP A 21 2.57 4.14 -16.62
CA ASP A 21 2.98 5.50 -16.21
C ASP A 21 1.90 6.21 -15.38
N ASP A 22 0.74 5.59 -15.18
CA ASP A 22 -0.30 6.15 -14.32
C ASP A 22 0.11 6.05 -12.84
N ARG A 23 -0.03 7.17 -12.12
CA ARG A 23 0.36 7.28 -10.71
C ARG A 23 -0.44 6.41 -9.75
N HIS A 24 -1.67 6.03 -10.10
CA HIS A 24 -2.58 5.25 -9.24
C HIS A 24 -2.70 3.80 -9.71
N LEU A 25 -2.71 3.57 -11.02
CA LEU A 25 -2.90 2.25 -11.63
C LEU A 25 -1.59 1.55 -11.93
N GLY A 26 -0.50 2.29 -12.18
CA GLY A 26 0.77 1.73 -12.62
C GLY A 26 1.40 0.76 -11.60
N GLY A 27 1.19 0.98 -10.31
CA GLY A 27 1.66 0.05 -9.27
C GLY A 27 0.93 -1.30 -9.35
N LEU A 28 -0.39 -1.27 -9.45
CA LEU A 28 -1.23 -2.46 -9.57
C LEU A 28 -0.97 -3.21 -10.87
N ALA A 29 -0.78 -2.50 -11.98
CA ALA A 29 -0.44 -3.10 -13.27
C ALA A 29 0.91 -3.84 -13.20
N ARG A 30 1.92 -3.27 -12.53
CA ARG A 30 3.22 -3.94 -12.35
C ARG A 30 3.10 -5.22 -11.53
N VAL A 31 2.32 -5.22 -10.45
CA VAL A 31 2.08 -6.42 -9.63
C VAL A 31 1.47 -7.52 -10.48
N TRP A 32 0.38 -7.22 -11.20
CA TRP A 32 -0.27 -8.20 -12.06
C TRP A 32 0.67 -8.73 -13.15
N LEU A 33 1.42 -7.84 -13.82
CA LEU A 33 2.36 -8.23 -14.88
C LEU A 33 3.49 -9.13 -14.34
N ALA A 34 4.00 -8.84 -13.14
CA ALA A 34 5.02 -9.67 -12.50
C ALA A 34 4.49 -11.06 -12.13
N GLU A 35 3.28 -11.15 -11.56
CA GLU A 35 2.62 -12.41 -11.20
C GLU A 35 2.36 -13.30 -12.43
N HIS A 36 2.14 -12.69 -13.59
CA HIS A 36 1.92 -13.38 -14.86
C HIS A 36 3.20 -13.61 -15.67
N GLY A 37 4.38 -13.31 -15.10
CA GLY A 37 5.67 -13.58 -15.73
C GLY A 37 5.98 -12.68 -16.94
N ALA A 38 5.30 -11.54 -17.07
CA ALA A 38 5.55 -10.59 -18.15
C ALA A 38 6.98 -10.04 -18.06
N ARG A 39 7.63 -9.91 -19.21
CA ARG A 39 9.01 -9.39 -19.31
C ARG A 39 9.01 -7.91 -19.64
N GLY A 40 10.11 -7.25 -19.28
CA GLY A 40 10.34 -5.84 -19.59
C GLY A 40 9.43 -4.89 -18.82
N VAL A 41 8.99 -5.30 -17.63
CA VAL A 41 8.24 -4.43 -16.71
C VAL A 41 9.24 -3.50 -16.01
N PRO A 42 9.10 -2.17 -16.12
CA PRO A 42 10.01 -1.24 -15.47
C PRO A 42 9.84 -1.28 -13.94
N GLU A 43 10.95 -1.11 -13.21
CA GLU A 43 10.91 -1.01 -11.76
C GLU A 43 10.04 0.18 -11.30
N PRO A 44 9.25 0.02 -10.22
CA PRO A 44 8.45 1.10 -9.68
C PRO A 44 9.34 2.13 -8.98
N SER A 45 8.92 3.40 -8.99
CA SER A 45 9.52 4.42 -8.13
C SER A 45 9.20 4.15 -6.66
N GLU A 46 10.02 4.67 -5.75
CA GLU A 46 9.77 4.59 -4.31
C GLU A 46 8.39 5.16 -3.94
N GLU A 47 8.01 6.31 -4.51
CA GLU A 47 6.70 6.93 -4.31
C GLU A 47 5.55 5.98 -4.68
N MET A 48 5.66 5.30 -5.83
CA MET A 48 4.67 4.33 -6.27
C MET A 48 4.58 3.13 -5.33
N VAL A 49 5.72 2.63 -4.83
CA VAL A 49 5.74 1.52 -3.86
C VAL A 49 5.00 1.91 -2.58
N PHE A 50 5.27 3.11 -2.05
CA PHE A 50 4.57 3.59 -0.85
C PHE A 50 3.09 3.85 -1.10
N TRP A 51 2.73 4.44 -2.24
CA TRP A 51 1.33 4.67 -2.61
C TRP A 51 0.56 3.35 -2.70
N LEU A 52 1.12 2.36 -3.42
CA LEU A 52 0.51 1.04 -3.57
C LEU A 52 0.41 0.30 -2.25
N THR A 53 1.42 0.40 -1.38
CA THR A 53 1.38 -0.17 -0.04
C THR A 53 0.19 0.37 0.76
N VAL A 54 -0.04 1.69 0.71
CA VAL A 54 -1.19 2.32 1.39
C VAL A 54 -2.50 1.87 0.74
N ASP A 55 -2.60 1.83 -0.60
CA ASP A 55 -3.81 1.37 -1.30
C ASP A 55 -4.17 -0.09 -0.94
N THR A 56 -3.18 -1.00 -0.92
CA THR A 56 -3.37 -2.40 -0.55
C THR A 56 -3.88 -2.54 0.89
N LEU A 57 -3.27 -1.84 1.85
CA LEU A 57 -3.70 -1.88 3.25
C LEU A 57 -5.10 -1.26 3.42
N ALA A 58 -5.40 -0.16 2.72
CA ALA A 58 -6.71 0.47 2.74
C ALA A 58 -7.79 -0.46 2.15
N ALA A 59 -7.48 -1.16 1.06
CA ALA A 59 -8.38 -2.13 0.46
C ALA A 59 -8.71 -3.28 1.43
N GLN A 60 -7.71 -3.81 2.13
CA GLN A 60 -7.93 -4.87 3.12
C GLN A 60 -8.72 -4.40 4.34
N LEU A 61 -8.40 -3.19 4.84
CA LEU A 61 -9.15 -2.58 5.93
C LEU A 61 -10.63 -2.37 5.57
N GLY A 62 -10.92 -1.96 4.33
CA GLY A 62 -12.29 -1.77 3.84
C GLY A 62 -13.05 -3.08 3.60
N ALA A 63 -12.36 -4.19 3.33
CA ALA A 63 -12.97 -5.49 3.09
C ALA A 63 -13.38 -6.19 4.39
N ASP A 64 -12.42 -6.34 5.33
CA ASP A 64 -12.58 -7.20 6.51
C ASP A 64 -12.26 -6.50 7.84
N GLY A 65 -11.97 -5.20 7.83
CA GLY A 65 -11.62 -4.44 9.02
C GLY A 65 -10.25 -4.82 9.60
N ASP A 66 -10.15 -4.87 10.92
CA ASP A 66 -8.95 -5.26 11.68
C ASP A 66 -8.80 -6.81 11.66
N SER A 67 -8.61 -7.40 10.46
CA SER A 67 -8.51 -8.85 10.24
C SER A 67 -7.12 -9.44 10.52
N ALA A 68 -7.02 -10.77 10.61
CA ALA A 68 -5.75 -11.47 10.81
C ALA A 68 -4.79 -11.29 9.61
N GLU A 69 -5.34 -11.27 8.40
CA GLU A 69 -4.59 -10.99 7.17
C GLU A 69 -4.02 -9.57 7.19
N LEU A 70 -4.79 -8.58 7.65
CA LEU A 70 -4.29 -7.22 7.80
C LEU A 70 -3.20 -7.14 8.88
N GLU A 71 -3.37 -7.83 10.00
CA GLU A 71 -2.36 -7.91 11.06
C GLU A 71 -1.04 -8.49 10.51
N GLU A 72 -1.10 -9.59 9.74
CA GLU A 72 0.08 -10.19 9.10
C GLU A 72 0.78 -9.23 8.13
N LEU A 73 0.02 -8.54 7.28
CA LEU A 73 0.55 -7.53 6.36
C LEU A 73 1.26 -6.41 7.12
N VAL A 74 0.63 -5.88 8.19
CA VAL A 74 1.20 -4.82 9.03
C VAL A 74 2.51 -5.29 9.69
N LEU A 75 2.54 -6.51 10.22
CA LEU A 75 3.73 -7.09 10.84
C LEU A 75 4.87 -7.29 9.83
N GLY A 76 4.55 -7.78 8.63
CA GLY A 76 5.51 -8.02 7.56
C GLY A 76 6.15 -6.76 6.97
N LEU A 77 5.47 -5.62 7.11
CA LEU A 77 5.94 -4.31 6.64
C LEU A 77 6.91 -3.63 7.61
N VAL A 78 6.59 -3.63 8.90
CA VAL A 78 7.38 -2.92 9.91
C VAL A 78 8.66 -3.67 10.26
N GLY A 79 8.66 -5.01 10.21
CA GLY A 79 9.82 -5.85 10.52
C GLY A 79 11.08 -5.57 9.68
N ARG A 80 10.99 -4.71 8.65
CA ARG A 80 12.11 -4.34 7.77
C ARG A 80 12.51 -2.85 7.78
N HIS A 81 11.66 -1.92 8.26
CA HIS A 81 11.94 -0.48 8.09
C HIS A 81 11.38 0.42 9.21
N GLY A 82 12.21 0.76 10.21
CA GLY A 82 11.89 1.83 11.17
C GLY A 82 11.66 3.21 10.51
N ALA A 83 12.24 3.43 9.33
CA ALA A 83 12.06 4.63 8.51
C ALA A 83 10.75 4.65 7.70
N PHE A 84 9.96 3.56 7.70
CA PHE A 84 8.72 3.48 6.92
C PHE A 84 7.78 4.64 7.27
N PHE A 85 7.55 4.88 8.56
CA PHE A 85 6.64 5.94 9.01
C PHE A 85 7.15 7.34 8.74
N ASP A 86 8.46 7.55 8.54
CA ASP A 86 9.01 8.87 8.19
C ASP A 86 8.73 9.25 6.74
N THR A 87 8.48 8.26 5.88
CA THR A 87 8.10 8.45 4.47
C THR A 87 6.60 8.30 4.27
N ALA A 88 5.96 7.29 4.85
CA ALA A 88 4.56 6.94 4.61
C ALA A 88 3.58 8.07 4.92
N TRP A 89 3.80 8.88 5.97
CA TRP A 89 2.92 10.03 6.28
C TRP A 89 2.92 11.13 5.21
N ARG A 90 3.91 11.12 4.31
CA ARG A 90 4.05 12.10 3.23
C ARG A 90 3.33 11.68 1.95
N VAL A 91 2.93 10.42 1.84
CA VAL A 91 2.26 9.83 0.67
C VAL A 91 0.97 10.58 0.37
N ASP A 92 0.78 10.91 -0.92
CA ASP A 92 -0.43 11.57 -1.43
C ASP A 92 -1.50 10.53 -1.79
N HIS A 93 -2.04 9.88 -0.74
CA HIS A 93 -3.14 8.91 -0.85
C HIS A 93 -4.25 9.26 0.16
N PRO A 94 -5.53 9.27 -0.24
CA PRO A 94 -6.65 9.69 0.62
C PRO A 94 -6.76 8.87 1.92
N ALA A 95 -6.49 7.57 1.88
CA ALA A 95 -6.53 6.67 3.04
C ALA A 95 -5.26 6.67 3.91
N THR A 96 -4.24 7.48 3.64
CA THR A 96 -2.94 7.43 4.36
C THR A 96 -3.12 7.57 5.87
N GLY A 97 -3.95 8.51 6.32
CA GLY A 97 -4.20 8.73 7.74
C GLY A 97 -4.88 7.53 8.42
N GLU A 98 -5.85 6.92 7.76
CA GLU A 98 -6.62 5.79 8.27
C GLU A 98 -5.77 4.52 8.37
N VAL A 99 -4.99 4.22 7.33
CA VAL A 99 -4.07 3.08 7.31
C VAL A 99 -3.04 3.19 8.44
N LEU A 100 -2.43 4.36 8.63
CA LEU A 100 -1.45 4.58 9.71
C LEU A 100 -2.09 4.45 11.11
N GLU A 101 -3.38 4.77 11.27
CA GLU A 101 -4.10 4.50 12.51
C GLU A 101 -4.33 3.01 12.73
N ALA A 102 -4.76 2.28 11.70
CA ALA A 102 -4.94 0.83 11.78
C ALA A 102 -3.62 0.14 12.15
N MET A 103 -2.51 0.48 11.50
CA MET A 103 -1.18 0.01 11.86
C MET A 103 -0.85 0.28 13.34
N GLY A 104 -1.19 1.47 13.84
CA GLY A 104 -0.98 1.83 15.24
C GLY A 104 -1.85 1.07 16.25
N ARG A 105 -3.01 0.55 15.84
CA ARG A 105 -3.86 -0.31 16.67
C ARG A 105 -3.41 -1.77 16.65
N LEU A 106 -3.00 -2.26 15.48
CA LEU A 106 -2.72 -3.67 15.23
C LEU A 106 -1.31 -4.10 15.64
N HIS A 107 -0.32 -3.20 15.60
CA HIS A 107 1.07 -3.62 15.82
C HIS A 107 1.35 -3.95 17.30
N PRO A 108 1.90 -5.15 17.63
CA PRO A 108 2.13 -5.58 19.01
C PRO A 108 3.31 -4.85 19.69
N ASP A 109 4.31 -4.42 18.91
CA ASP A 109 5.38 -3.55 19.42
C ASP A 109 4.85 -2.14 19.70
N ARG A 110 4.94 -1.73 20.98
CA ARG A 110 4.45 -0.43 21.46
C ARG A 110 5.18 0.77 20.87
N ALA A 111 6.47 0.65 20.55
CA ALA A 111 7.27 1.73 19.96
C ALA A 111 6.83 1.96 18.51
N VAL A 112 6.66 0.88 17.75
CA VAL A 112 6.12 0.93 16.39
C VAL A 112 4.70 1.50 16.39
N ALA A 113 3.81 0.97 17.24
CA ALA A 113 2.44 1.42 17.35
C ALA A 113 2.35 2.93 17.68
N LYS A 114 3.30 3.43 18.49
CA LYS A 114 3.42 4.87 18.78
C LYS A 114 3.88 5.65 17.55
N ALA A 115 4.90 5.19 16.83
CA ALA A 115 5.39 5.84 15.61
C ALA A 115 4.30 5.93 14.54
N ALA A 116 3.54 4.85 14.33
CA ALA A 116 2.40 4.82 13.41
C ALA A 116 1.34 5.88 13.76
N ARG A 117 0.94 5.98 15.04
CA ARG A 117 -0.02 6.99 15.51
C ARG A 117 0.49 8.42 15.31
N GLN A 118 1.79 8.65 15.55
CA GLN A 118 2.41 9.97 15.29
C GLN A 118 2.40 10.31 13.80
N ALA A 119 2.72 9.35 12.94
CA ALA A 119 2.66 9.51 11.49
C ALA A 119 1.23 9.78 11.01
N ALA A 120 0.24 9.06 11.55
CA ALA A 120 -1.18 9.29 11.26
C ALA A 120 -1.63 10.72 11.61
N TYR A 121 -1.22 11.21 12.79
CA TYR A 121 -1.48 12.59 13.20
C TYR A 121 -0.86 13.60 12.23
N LYS A 122 0.42 13.40 11.84
CA LYS A 122 1.09 14.26 10.86
C LYS A 122 0.36 14.26 9.52
N ALA A 123 -0.02 13.09 8.99
CA ALA A 123 -0.74 12.96 7.72
C ALA A 123 -2.04 13.78 7.70
N ARG A 124 -2.85 13.69 8.77
CA ARG A 124 -4.09 14.47 8.88
C ARG A 124 -3.87 15.97 9.01
N SER A 125 -2.80 16.38 9.69
CA SER A 125 -2.48 17.81 9.85
C SER A 125 -2.05 18.49 8.56
N ARG A 126 -1.63 17.75 7.53
CA ARG A 126 -1.29 18.30 6.20
C ARG A 126 -2.51 18.60 5.32
N GLY A 127 -3.61 17.88 5.53
CA GLY A 127 -4.85 18.05 4.78
C GLY A 127 -5.79 19.12 5.36
N ARG A 128 -5.34 19.88 6.36
CA ARG A 128 -6.06 21.01 6.96
C ARG A 128 -5.52 22.33 6.48
#